data_AF-A0A7G9T438-F1
#
_entry.id   AF-A0A7G9T438-F1
#
_cell.length_a   1.000
_cell.length_b   1.000
_cell.length_c   1.000
_cell.angle_alpha   90.00
_cell.angle_beta   90.00
_cell.angle_gamma   90.00
#
_symmetry.space_group_name_H-M   'P 1'
#
loop_
_entity.id
_entity.type
_entity.pdbx_description
1 polymer ?
#
loop_
_entity_poly.entity_id
_entity_poly.type
_entity_poly.pdbx_seq_one_letter_code
_entity_poly.pdbx_strand_id
1 'polypeptide(L)'
;MTKELEQISSDTFVDMINQLANVSPLVGEKTIHQDPGFAVREPNGKTYELPYWDVIRRADETYWSPLDGDRKTIYDVSHFEVQSKKTGDWLPLPKWFAQDGI
;
A
#
# COMPACT_ATOMS: atom_id res chain seq x y z
N MET A 1 -1.57 14.51 17.79
CA MET A 1 -1.58 15.06 16.42
C MET A 1 -1.60 13.89 15.46
N THR A 2 -2.67 13.72 14.68
CA THR A 2 -2.71 12.74 13.59
C THR A 2 -1.81 13.31 12.49
N LYS A 3 -0.67 12.68 12.21
CA LYS A 3 0.16 13.05 11.07
C LYS A 3 -0.60 12.60 9.82
N GLU A 4 -0.89 13.51 8.91
CA GLU A 4 -1.46 13.15 7.61
C GLU A 4 -0.47 12.24 6.87
N LEU A 5 -1.02 11.27 6.12
CA LEU A 5 -0.21 10.37 5.32
C LEU A 5 0.53 11.16 4.25
N GLU A 6 1.78 10.78 4.00
CA GLU A 6 2.47 11.30 2.82
C GLU A 6 1.74 10.78 1.58
N GLN A 7 1.49 11.66 0.61
CA GLN A 7 0.72 11.33 -0.58
C GLN A 7 1.28 12.02 -1.82
N ILE A 8 1.10 11.38 -2.97
CA ILE A 8 1.37 11.94 -4.28
C ILE A 8 0.07 11.84 -5.08
N SER A 9 -0.34 12.93 -5.71
CA SER A 9 -1.51 12.97 -6.59
C SER A 9 -1.11 13.46 -7.97
N SER A 10 -1.75 12.91 -9.01
CA SER A 10 -1.58 13.36 -10.39
C SER A 10 -2.79 13.02 -11.24
N ASP A 11 -2.85 13.60 -12.44
CA ASP A 11 -3.93 13.34 -13.40
C ASP A 11 -3.86 11.91 -13.95
N THR A 12 -2.67 11.31 -13.99
CA THR A 12 -2.46 9.93 -14.45
C THR A 12 -1.67 9.10 -13.44
N PHE A 13 -1.96 7.80 -13.40
CA PHE A 13 -1.19 6.85 -12.59
C PHE A 13 0.28 6.80 -13.01
N VAL A 14 0.56 6.89 -14.31
CA VAL A 14 1.93 6.88 -14.85
C VAL A 14 2.75 8.05 -14.31
N ASP A 15 2.16 9.24 -14.22
CA ASP A 15 2.85 10.41 -13.67
C ASP A 15 3.15 10.25 -12.18
N MET A 16 2.29 9.57 -11.43
CA MET A 16 2.56 9.25 -10.03
C MET A 16 3.71 8.24 -9.89
N ILE A 17 3.73 7.19 -10.72
CA ILE A 17 4.83 6.22 -10.76
C ILE A 17 6.16 6.90 -11.08
N ASN A 18 6.17 7.81 -12.06
CA ASN A 18 7.36 8.58 -12.41
C ASN A 18 7.83 9.46 -11.24
N GLN A 19 6.91 10.10 -10.52
CA GLN A 19 7.23 10.88 -9.33
C GLN A 19 7.84 10.02 -8.22
N LEU A 20 7.30 8.82 -7.96
CA LEU A 20 7.89 7.89 -7.00
C LEU A 20 9.31 7.48 -7.39
N ALA A 21 9.50 7.09 -8.65
CA ALA A 21 10.76 6.61 -9.19
C ALA A 21 11.86 7.67 -9.19
N ASN A 22 11.50 8.96 -9.29
CA ASN A 22 12.44 10.08 -9.20
C ASN A 22 13.05 10.25 -7.80
N VAL A 23 12.38 9.78 -6.76
CA VAL A 23 12.89 9.84 -5.37
C VAL A 23 13.77 8.63 -5.07
N SER A 24 13.32 7.44 -5.42
CA SER A 24 14.06 6.19 -5.22
C SER A 24 13.60 5.12 -6.23
N PRO A 25 14.51 4.25 -6.72
CA PRO A 25 14.14 3.21 -7.68
C PRO A 25 12.99 2.32 -7.18
N LEU A 26 12.09 1.95 -8.09
CA LEU A 26 11.06 0.96 -7.82
C LEU A 26 11.69 -0.43 -7.92
N VAL A 27 11.54 -1.25 -6.88
CA VAL A 27 12.20 -2.57 -6.76
C VAL A 27 11.22 -3.72 -6.59
N GLY A 28 9.92 -3.43 -6.55
CA GLY A 28 8.90 -4.46 -6.52
C GLY A 28 7.51 -3.87 -6.64
N GLU A 29 6.58 -4.71 -7.09
CA GLU A 29 5.16 -4.43 -7.16
C GLU A 29 4.42 -5.70 -6.76
N LYS A 30 3.33 -5.55 -6.01
CA LYS A 30 2.44 -6.64 -5.65
C LYS A 30 1.00 -6.20 -5.85
N THR A 31 0.39 -6.69 -6.92
CA THR A 31 -1.02 -6.49 -7.26
C THR A 31 -1.78 -7.76 -6.96
N ILE A 32 -2.76 -7.68 -6.06
CA ILE A 32 -3.57 -8.84 -5.69
C ILE A 32 -5.04 -8.48 -5.69
N HIS A 33 -5.82 -9.42 -6.21
CA HIS A 33 -7.25 -9.48 -6.04
C HIS A 33 -7.60 -10.69 -5.19
N GLN A 34 -8.34 -10.49 -4.11
CA GLN A 34 -8.86 -11.56 -3.27
C GLN A 34 -10.29 -11.25 -2.83
N ASP A 35 -11.10 -12.27 -2.59
CA ASP A 35 -12.47 -12.14 -2.05
C ASP A 35 -12.45 -12.62 -0.58
N PRO A 36 -12.89 -11.83 0.41
CA PRO A 36 -13.61 -10.54 0.34
C PRO A 36 -12.74 -9.27 0.31
N GLY A 37 -11.47 -9.38 -0.08
CA GLY A 37 -10.54 -8.25 -0.13
C GLY A 37 -9.61 -8.15 1.08
N PHE A 38 -8.91 -7.03 1.20
CA PHE A 38 -7.93 -6.73 2.23
C PHE A 38 -8.50 -5.78 3.27
N ALA A 39 -8.37 -6.14 4.54
CA ALA A 39 -8.49 -5.18 5.62
C ALA A 39 -7.08 -4.64 5.92
N VAL A 40 -6.87 -3.34 5.73
CA VAL A 40 -5.59 -2.67 5.97
C VAL A 40 -5.76 -1.56 6.99
N ARG A 41 -4.79 -1.38 7.87
CA ARG A 41 -4.89 -0.50 9.02
C ARG A 41 -3.71 0.44 9.12
N GLU A 42 -4.01 1.72 9.29
CA GLU A 42 -3.05 2.77 9.63
C GLU A 42 -2.54 2.65 11.07
N PRO A 43 -1.37 3.22 11.40
CA PRO A 43 -0.88 3.31 12.77
C PRO A 43 -1.83 3.99 13.77
N ASN A 44 -2.71 4.88 13.28
CA ASN A 44 -3.71 5.56 14.10
C ASN A 44 -4.98 4.73 14.34
N GLY A 45 -5.07 3.52 13.79
CA GLY A 45 -6.20 2.60 13.91
C GLY A 45 -7.26 2.73 12.82
N LYS A 46 -7.18 3.73 11.92
CA LYS A 46 -8.08 3.83 10.77
C LYS A 46 -7.89 2.62 9.86
N THR A 47 -9.00 1.99 9.48
CA THR A 47 -9.02 0.77 8.67
C THR A 47 -9.68 1.04 7.32
N TYR A 48 -9.18 0.39 6.28
CA TYR A 48 -9.70 0.42 4.91
C TYR A 48 -9.98 -1.01 4.47
N GLU A 49 -11.08 -1.20 3.74
CA GLU A 49 -11.42 -2.45 3.09
C GLU A 49 -11.19 -2.30 1.58
N LEU A 50 -10.23 -3.04 1.04
CA LEU A 50 -9.76 -2.91 -0.33
C LEU A 50 -10.00 -4.22 -1.08
N PRO A 51 -10.96 -4.29 -2.02
CA PRO A 51 -11.20 -5.51 -2.79
C PRO A 51 -10.00 -5.90 -3.67
N TYR A 52 -9.24 -4.90 -4.12
CA TYR A 52 -8.02 -5.04 -4.90
C TYR A 52 -6.95 -4.17 -4.24
N TRP A 53 -5.71 -4.65 -4.17
CA TRP A 53 -4.64 -3.86 -3.59
C TRP A 53 -3.34 -3.95 -4.39
N ASP A 54 -2.85 -2.77 -4.77
CA ASP A 54 -1.64 -2.56 -5.55
C ASP A 54 -0.60 -1.89 -4.66
N VAL A 55 0.44 -2.64 -4.27
CA VAL A 55 1.51 -2.10 -3.43
C VAL A 55 2.81 -2.03 -4.21
N ILE A 56 3.38 -0.83 -4.29
CA ILE A 56 4.65 -0.54 -4.96
C ILE A 56 5.73 -0.41 -3.87
N ARG A 57 6.85 -1.12 -4.05
CA ARG A 57 8.01 -1.06 -3.16
C ARG A 57 9.14 -0.27 -3.81
N ARG A 58 9.71 0.67 -3.07
CA ARG A 58 10.92 1.40 -3.44
C ARG A 58 12.18 0.82 -2.77
N ALA A 59 13.34 1.13 -3.34
CA ALA A 59 14.64 0.68 -2.84
C ALA A 59 15.00 1.24 -1.46
N ASP A 60 14.36 2.34 -1.06
CA ASP A 60 14.50 2.98 0.27
C ASP A 60 13.62 2.33 1.36
N GLU A 61 13.07 1.14 1.08
CA GLU A 61 12.19 0.37 1.96
C GLU A 61 10.83 1.03 2.25
N THR A 62 10.42 2.02 1.46
CA THR A 62 9.05 2.55 1.50
C THR A 62 8.09 1.81 0.58
N TYR A 63 6.82 1.82 0.96
CA TYR A 63 5.73 1.14 0.26
C TYR A 63 4.61 2.13 -0.04
N TRP A 64 4.10 2.09 -1.26
CA TRP A 64 3.15 3.07 -1.76
C TRP A 64 1.96 2.39 -2.41
N SER A 65 0.76 2.91 -2.15
CA SER A 65 -0.47 2.32 -2.69
C SER A 65 -1.57 3.35 -2.82
N PRO A 66 -2.46 3.24 -3.83
CA PRO A 66 -3.77 3.86 -3.75
C PRO A 66 -4.58 3.22 -2.62
N LEU A 67 -5.35 4.02 -1.89
CA LEU A 67 -6.27 3.56 -0.84
C LEU A 67 -7.74 3.74 -1.24
N ASP A 68 -7.98 4.49 -2.30
CA ASP A 68 -9.26 4.71 -2.94
C ASP A 68 -9.15 4.27 -4.40
N GLY A 69 -10.18 3.58 -4.90
CA GLY A 69 -10.15 2.92 -6.22
C GLY A 69 -9.99 3.86 -7.43
N ASP A 70 -9.89 5.18 -7.23
CA ASP A 70 -9.75 6.17 -8.29
C ASP A 70 -8.33 6.21 -8.89
N ARG A 71 -7.32 5.68 -8.15
CA ARG A 71 -5.91 5.61 -8.56
C ARG A 71 -5.32 6.95 -9.02
N LYS A 72 -5.81 8.08 -8.51
CA LYS A 72 -5.26 9.44 -8.72
C LYS A 72 -4.45 9.93 -7.55
N THR A 73 -4.48 9.20 -6.43
CA THR A 73 -3.62 9.43 -5.28
C THR A 73 -2.98 8.12 -4.84
N ILE A 74 -1.70 8.17 -4.50
CA ILE A 74 -0.98 7.09 -3.85
C ILE A 74 -0.44 7.61 -2.51
N TYR A 75 -0.45 6.73 -1.51
CA TYR A 75 -0.11 7.06 -0.13
C TYR A 75 1.09 6.23 0.31
N ASP A 76 1.93 6.80 1.16
CA ASP A 76 2.93 6.04 1.91
C ASP A 76 2.19 5.14 2.92
N VAL A 77 2.26 3.84 2.65
CA VAL A 77 1.64 2.79 3.45
C VAL A 77 2.68 1.96 4.22
N SER A 78 3.94 2.41 4.29
CA SER A 78 5.06 1.65 4.88
C SER A 78 4.82 1.17 6.31
N HIS A 79 4.02 1.92 7.07
CA HIS A 79 3.69 1.61 8.46
C HIS A 79 2.30 0.98 8.65
N PHE A 80 1.64 0.59 7.56
CA PHE A 80 0.34 -0.05 7.63
C PHE A 80 0.50 -1.50 8.08
N GLU A 81 -0.59 -2.03 8.59
CA GLU A 81 -0.76 -3.45 8.85
C GLU A 81 -1.85 -4.02 7.95
N VAL A 82 -1.73 -5.30 7.62
CA VAL A 82 -2.64 -6.05 6.78
C VAL A 82 -3.19 -7.20 7.61
N GLN A 83 -4.51 -7.36 7.65
CA GLN A 83 -5.08 -8.48 8.37
C GLN A 83 -4.83 -9.78 7.61
N SER A 84 -4.14 -10.71 8.25
CA SER A 84 -3.97 -12.08 7.82
C SER A 84 -5.35 -12.77 7.79
N LYS A 85 -5.78 -13.24 6.62
CA LYS A 85 -7.02 -14.05 6.53
C LYS A 85 -6.85 -15.44 7.13
N LYS A 86 -5.61 -15.95 7.23
CA LYS A 86 -5.32 -17.28 7.79
C LYS A 86 -5.38 -17.30 9.32
N THR A 87 -4.88 -16.25 9.97
CA THR A 87 -4.73 -16.22 11.43
C THR A 87 -5.61 -15.16 12.11
N GLY A 88 -6.11 -14.17 11.36
CA GLY A 88 -6.83 -13.01 11.89
C GLY A 88 -5.92 -11.91 12.44
N ASP A 89 -4.61 -12.17 12.55
CA ASP A 89 -3.62 -11.23 13.08
C ASP A 89 -3.35 -10.07 12.12
N TRP A 90 -2.95 -8.94 12.67
CA TRP A 90 -2.44 -7.80 11.92
C TRP A 90 -0.95 -7.97 11.67
N LEU A 91 -0.57 -8.02 10.40
CA LEU A 91 0.81 -8.18 9.96
C LEU A 91 1.35 -6.86 9.44
N PRO A 92 2.55 -6.41 9.85
CA PRO A 92 3.21 -5.27 9.24
C PRO A 92 3.33 -5.44 7.72
N LEU A 93 3.10 -4.37 6.96
CA LEU A 93 3.10 -4.40 5.50
C LEU A 93 4.36 -5.04 4.90
N PRO A 94 5.59 -4.75 5.36
CA PRO A 94 6.79 -5.39 4.80
C PRO A 94 6.78 -6.91 4.95
N LYS A 95 6.24 -7.43 6.07
CA LYS A 95 6.12 -8.87 6.31
C LYS A 95 5.08 -9.50 5.38
N TRP A 96 3.93 -8.86 5.20
CA TRP A 96 2.92 -9.32 4.25
C TRP A 96 3.42 -9.27 2.80
N PHE A 97 4.16 -8.22 2.44
CA PHE A 97 4.68 -8.05 1.09
C PHE A 97 5.63 -9.18 0.70
N ALA A 98 6.51 -9.59 1.64
CA ALA A 98 7.48 -10.65 1.45
C ALA A 98 6.90 -12.08 1.44
N GLN A 99 5.61 -12.28 1.73
CA GLN A 99 4.99 -13.61 1.66
C GLN A 99 4.73 -14.04 0.21
N ASP A 100 5.27 -15.21 -0.16
CA ASP A 100 4.93 -15.90 -1.41
C ASP A 100 3.61 -16.67 -1.24
N GLY A 101 2.60 -16.32 -2.04
CA GLY A 101 1.28 -16.96 -2.00
C GLY A 101 0.43 -16.50 -0.81
N ILE A 102 -0.70 -15.87 -1.11
CA ILE A 102 -1.64 -15.32 -0.12
C ILE A 102 -2.65 -16.39 0.25
#